data_AF-A0A086PHT2-F1
#
_entry.id   AF-A0A086PHT2-F1
#
_cell.length_a   1.000
_cell.length_b   1.000
_cell.length_c   1.000
_cell.angle_alpha   90.00
_cell.angle_beta   90.00
_cell.angle_gamma   90.00
#
_symmetry.space_group_name_H-M   'P 1'
#
loop_
_entity.id
_entity.type
_entity.pdbx_description
1 polymer ?
#
loop_
_entity_poly.entity_id
_entity_poly.type
_entity_poly.pdbx_seq_one_letter_code
_entity_poly.pdbx_strand_id
1 'polypeptide(L)' 'MFQVRKALGMELCLGLGSCAAPLDPETQKYFMSLGMPINSIYGLSESTGPQTFILPAPGW' A
#
# COMPACT_ATOMS: atom_id res chain seq x y z
N MET A 1 4.55 -17.13 1.22
CA MET A 1 4.19 -15.70 0.98
C MET A 1 2.86 -15.25 1.61
N PHE A 2 1.87 -16.11 1.93
CA PHE A 2 0.55 -15.67 2.42
C PHE A 2 0.31 -15.84 3.94
N GLN A 3 1.25 -16.44 4.68
CA GLN A 3 1.04 -16.76 6.09
C GLN A 3 0.89 -15.52 6.96
N VAL A 4 1.64 -14.44 6.68
CA VAL A 4 1.56 -13.20 7.45
C VAL A 4 0.25 -12.46 7.19
N ARG A 5 -0.20 -12.38 5.93
CA ARG A 5 -1.54 -11.86 5.59
C ARG A 5 -2.66 -12.64 6.28
N LYS A 6 -2.54 -13.97 6.30
CA LYS A 6 -3.52 -14.85 6.96
C LYS A 6 -3.51 -14.69 8.48
N ALA A 7 -2.31 -14.57 9.08
CA ALA A 7 -2.16 -14.35 10.53
C ALA A 7 -2.71 -12.99 10.99
N LEU A 8 -2.59 -11.95 10.15
CA LEU A 8 -3.20 -10.64 10.40
C LEU A 8 -4.71 -10.58 10.07
N GLY A 9 -5.30 -11.64 9.50
CA GLY A 9 -6.71 -11.63 9.07
C GLY A 9 -6.99 -10.77 7.82
N MET A 10 -5.95 -10.40 7.06
CA MET A 10 -6.04 -9.56 5.86
C MET A 10 -6.19 -10.39 4.57
N GLU A 11 -6.82 -11.55 4.69
CA GLU A 11 -7.09 -12.50 3.61
C GLU A 11 -8.01 -11.90 2.54
N LEU A 12 -9.06 -11.21 2.97
CA LEU A 12 -10.08 -10.64 2.09
C LEU A 12 -9.70 -9.24 1.56
N CYS A 13 -8.60 -8.66 2.05
CA CYS A 13 -8.10 -7.38 1.55
C CYS A 13 -7.52 -7.55 0.14
N LEU A 14 -8.21 -6.99 -0.86
CA LEU A 14 -7.79 -7.04 -2.26
C LEU A 14 -6.64 -6.08 -2.59
N GLY A 15 -6.43 -5.05 -1.76
CA GLY A 15 -5.33 -4.09 -1.90
C GLY A 15 -5.13 -3.27 -0.63
N LEU A 16 -3.92 -2.76 -0.46
CA LEU A 16 -3.54 -1.86 0.63
C LEU A 16 -3.16 -0.51 0.03
N GLY A 17 -3.57 0.59 0.64
CA GLY A 17 -3.33 1.93 0.13
C GLY A 17 -3.10 2.94 1.24
N SER A 18 -2.22 3.92 0.99
CA SER A 18 -1.99 5.08 1.85
C SER A 18 -2.26 6.35 1.03
N CYS A 19 -3.14 7.23 1.51
CA CYS A 19 -3.65 8.38 0.73
C CYS A 19 -3.15 9.76 1.17
N ALA A 20 -2.66 9.90 2.41
CA ALA A 20 -2.53 11.20 3.07
C ALA A 20 -1.09 11.70 3.19
N ALA A 21 -0.13 10.79 3.41
CA ALA A 21 1.26 11.11 3.64
C ALA A 21 2.17 10.14 2.88
N PRO A 22 3.34 10.59 2.40
CA PRO A 22 4.33 9.71 1.82
C PRO A 22 4.71 8.62 2.84
N LEU A 23 4.66 7.37 2.40
CA LEU A 23 5.06 6.24 3.23
C LEU A 23 6.58 6.19 3.30
N ASP A 24 7.11 5.90 4.48
CA ASP A 24 8.55 5.74 4.66
C ASP A 24 9.07 4.57 3.78
N PRO A 25 10.16 4.75 3.02
CA PRO A 25 10.64 3.75 2.07
C PRO A 25 11.07 2.44 2.74
N GLU A 26 11.55 2.46 3.98
CA GLU A 26 11.88 1.22 4.71
C GLU A 26 10.62 0.45 5.09
N THR A 27 9.59 1.18 5.52
CA THR A 27 8.28 0.59 5.84
C THR A 27 7.65 -0.03 4.59
N GLN A 28 7.72 0.67 3.45
CA GLN A 28 7.21 0.15 2.18
C GLN A 28 7.93 -1.14 1.76
N LYS A 29 9.26 -1.20 1.88
CA LYS A 29 10.06 -2.40 1.57
C LYS A 29 9.74 -3.56 2.50
N TYR A 30 9.55 -3.31 3.79
CA TYR A 30 9.17 -4.32 4.78
C TYR A 30 7.83 -4.98 4.40
N PHE A 31 6.78 -4.19 4.18
CA PHE A 31 5.46 -4.72 3.82
C PHE A 31 5.44 -5.40 2.44
N MET A 32 6.23 -4.90 1.48
CA MET A 32 6.46 -5.59 0.20
C MET A 32 7.10 -6.97 0.38
N SER A 33 8.13 -7.09 1.23
CA SER A 33 8.78 -8.37 1.51
C SER A 33 7.84 -9.38 2.16
N LEU A 34 6.79 -8.92 2.84
CA LEU A 34 5.75 -9.75 3.45
C LEU A 34 4.62 -10.14 2.47
N GLY A 35 4.70 -9.73 1.20
CA GLY A 35 3.65 -9.95 0.20
C GLY A 35 2.42 -9.06 0.40
N MET A 36 2.60 -7.92 1.06
CA MET A 36 1.58 -6.91 1.36
C MET A 36 1.97 -5.56 0.72
N PRO A 37 1.93 -5.44 -0.62
CA PRO A 37 2.28 -4.18 -1.27
C PRO A 37 1.29 -3.08 -0.86
N ILE A 38 1.80 -1.99 -0.28
CA ILE A 38 1.03 -0.78 0.03
C ILE A 38 1.18 0.19 -1.14
N ASN A 39 0.06 0.57 -1.74
CA ASN A 39 0.02 1.52 -2.84
C ASN A 39 -0.02 2.95 -2.29
N SER A 40 0.80 3.84 -2.85
CA SER A 40 0.65 5.27 -2.57
C SER A 40 -0.46 5.81 -3.45
N ILE A 41 -1.48 6.33 -2.81
CA ILE A 41 -2.61 6.99 -3.44
C ILE A 41 -2.41 8.47 -3.14
N TYR A 42 -2.50 9.31 -4.17
CA TYR A 42 -2.50 10.76 -3.97
C TYR A 42 -3.91 11.27 -4.20
N GLY A 43 -4.44 12.00 -3.21
CA GLY A 43 -5.75 12.60 -3.28
C GLY A 43 -5.89 13.72 -2.27
N LEU A 44 -6.54 14.80 -2.68
CA LEU A 44 -6.94 15.90 -1.81
C LEU A 44 -8.45 15.81 -1.59
N SER A 45 -8.92 16.13 -0.39
CA SER A 45 -10.36 16.24 -0.11
C SER A 45 -11.03 17.26 -1.04
N GLU A 46 -10.28 18.27 -1.47
CA GLU A 46 -10.69 19.36 -2.36
C GLU A 46 -10.92 18.92 -3.82
N SER A 47 -10.52 17.70 -4.21
CA SER A 47 -10.70 17.20 -5.58
C SER A 47 -11.48 15.88 -5.66
N THR A 48 -12.40 15.66 -4.71
CA THR A 48 -13.28 14.48 -4.70
C THR A 48 -12.53 13.15 -4.47
N GLY A 49 -11.36 13.20 -3.81
CA GLY A 49 -10.68 12.02 -3.27
C GLY A 49 -9.49 11.52 -4.11
N PRO A 50 -9.27 10.19 -4.19
CA PRO A 50 -8.03 9.60 -4.73
C PRO A 50 -7.95 9.82 -6.24
N GLN A 51 -7.01 10.68 -6.65
CA GLN A 51 -6.89 11.15 -8.04
C GLN A 51 -5.74 10.46 -8.79
N THR A 52 -4.81 9.84 -8.06
CA THR A 52 -3.68 9.12 -8.66
C THR A 52 -3.37 7.88 -7.85
N PHE A 53 -3.25 6.74 -8.53
CA PHE A 53 -2.88 5.46 -7.94
C PHE A 53 -1.48 5.09 -8.40
N ILE A 54 -0.55 4.96 -7.46
CA ILE A 54 0.84 4.59 -7.73
C ILE A 54 1.04 3.16 -7.24
N LEU A 55 1.16 2.23 -8.19
CA LEU A 55 1.58 0.87 -7.91
C LEU A 55 3.03 0.89 -7.42
N PRO A 56 3.38 0.17 -6.34
CA PRO A 56 4.77 0.03 -5.92
C PRO A 56 5.52 -0.76 -7.01
N ALA A 57 6.33 -0.05 -7.79
CA ALA A 57 7.17 -0.66 -8.82
C ALA A 57 8.38 -1.34 -8.17
N PRO A 58 8.66 -2.63 -8.48
CA PRO A 58 9.89 -3.27 -8.06
C PRO A 58 11.05 -2.75 -8.92
N GLY A 59 11.78 -1.76 -8.41
CA GLY A 59 13.08 -1.36 -8.97
C GLY A 59 13.29 0.15 -9.11
N TRP A 60 13.70 0.78 -8.01
CA TRP A 60 14.81 1.74 -7.91
C TRP A 60 15.52 1.48 -6.58
#